data_AF-A0A1I7TX67-F1
#
_entry.id   AF-A0A1I7TX67-F1
#
_cell.length_a   1.000
_cell.length_b   1.000
_cell.length_c   1.000
_cell.angle_alpha   90.00
_cell.angle_beta   90.00
_cell.angle_gamma   90.00
#
_symmetry.space_group_name_H-M   'P 1'
#
loop_
_entity.id
_entity.type
_entity.pdbx_description
1 polymer ?
#
loop_
_entity_poly.entity_id
_entity_poly.type
_entity_poly.pdbx_seq_one_letter_code
_entity_poly.pdbx_strand_id
1 'polypeptide(L)'
;MCEVVTYEWPLLKYKEVNRNKRRESANVRVVVDVSKRTLKVFCGVEEVEMIYCNMAVSKFPSLKIKDDFLFVLTNRQSQGFRLTFHSENRNQFLAVMRRICFISETPEKNHLNRTFTNTDKWNQRAIQKIIILLHHNPFLIHMN
;
A
#
# COMPACT_ATOMS: atom_id res chain seq x y z
N MET A 1 -21.31 25.51 6.37
CA MET A 1 -20.11 25.14 7.15
C MET A 1 -19.79 23.70 6.78
N CYS A 2 -18.62 23.41 6.23
CA CYS A 2 -18.24 22.02 5.94
C CYS A 2 -17.82 21.36 7.25
N GLU A 3 -18.51 20.30 7.67
CA GLU A 3 -18.13 19.53 8.85
C GLU A 3 -16.75 18.89 8.63
N VAL A 4 -15.86 19.05 9.61
CA VAL A 4 -14.55 18.41 9.59
C VAL A 4 -14.74 16.95 9.98
N VAL A 5 -14.66 16.06 9.00
CA VAL A 5 -14.74 14.61 9.24
C VAL A 5 -13.34 14.05 9.53
N THR A 6 -13.11 13.71 10.80
CA THR A 6 -11.84 13.14 11.29
C THR A 6 -12.10 11.78 11.94
N TYR A 7 -11.21 10.82 11.68
CA TYR A 7 -11.23 9.51 12.29
C TYR A 7 -9.90 9.21 12.97
N GLU A 8 -9.93 8.45 14.07
CA GLU A 8 -8.75 8.07 14.85
C GLU A 8 -8.79 6.58 15.17
N TRP A 9 -7.64 5.91 15.03
CA TRP A 9 -7.49 4.51 15.43
C TRP A 9 -6.19 4.28 16.20
N PRO A 10 -6.24 3.49 17.29
CA PRO A 10 -5.03 2.99 17.92
C PRO A 10 -4.36 1.94 17.02
N LEU A 11 -3.05 1.91 17.07
CA LEU A 11 -2.18 1.02 16.31
C LEU A 11 -1.26 0.26 17.27
N LEU A 12 -0.91 -0.97 16.89
CA LEU A 12 0.04 -1.77 17.65
C LEU A 12 1.42 -1.11 17.65
N LYS A 13 1.85 -0.59 16.49
CA LYS A 13 3.25 -0.21 16.29
C LYS A 13 3.47 0.69 15.09
N TYR A 14 4.39 1.63 15.27
CA TYR A 14 5.03 2.41 14.22
C TYR A 14 6.47 1.93 14.01
N LYS A 15 6.92 1.88 12.76
CA LYS A 15 8.31 1.62 12.41
C LYS A 15 8.73 2.47 11.22
N GLU A 16 9.80 3.25 11.40
CA GLU A 16 10.43 3.96 10.29
C GLU A 16 11.08 2.94 9.33
N VAL A 17 10.87 3.12 8.03
CA VAL A 17 11.49 2.33 6.96
C VAL A 17 12.62 3.17 6.39
N ASN A 18 13.78 3.09 7.03
CA ASN A 18 15.00 3.74 6.60
C ASN A 18 16.17 2.76 6.68
N ARG A 19 17.17 2.89 5.79
CA ARG A 19 18.30 1.94 5.74
C ARG A 19 19.15 1.95 7.01
N ASN A 20 19.19 3.09 7.72
CA ASN A 20 20.19 3.33 8.77
C ASN A 20 19.60 3.57 10.17
N LYS A 21 18.27 3.71 10.32
CA LYS A 21 17.63 3.96 11.62
C LYS A 21 16.43 3.06 11.81
N ARG A 22 16.32 2.46 12.99
CA ARG A 22 15.18 1.66 13.43
C ARG A 22 14.51 2.40 14.59
N ARG A 23 13.68 3.42 14.29
CA ARG A 23 12.75 3.97 15.29
C ARG A 23 11.53 3.07 15.30
N GLU A 24 11.30 2.44 16.43
CA GLU A 24 10.13 1.64 16.71
C GLU A 24 9.44 2.23 17.93
N SER A 25 8.11 2.35 17.88
CA SER A 25 7.36 2.96 18.97
C SER A 25 6.06 2.21 19.20
N ALA A 26 5.74 2.03 20.47
CA ALA A 26 4.45 1.60 20.98
C ALA A 26 3.61 2.83 21.38
N ASN A 27 2.34 2.63 21.76
CA ASN A 27 1.39 3.72 22.03
C ASN A 27 1.23 4.65 20.82
N VAL A 28 0.85 4.04 19.70
CA VAL A 28 0.74 4.72 18.41
C VAL A 28 -0.73 4.88 18.06
N ARG A 29 -1.07 6.03 17.49
CA ARG A 29 -2.38 6.27 16.88
C ARG A 29 -2.23 6.92 15.53
N VAL A 30 -3.20 6.65 14.66
CA VAL A 30 -3.32 7.29 13.36
C VAL A 30 -4.58 8.12 13.32
N VAL A 31 -4.47 9.35 12.82
CA VAL A 31 -5.58 10.28 12.64
C VAL A 31 -5.70 10.58 11.15
N VAL A 32 -6.90 10.43 10.62
CA VAL A 32 -7.23 10.70 9.21
C VAL A 32 -8.22 11.85 9.15
N ASP A 33 -7.81 12.95 8.53
CA ASP A 33 -8.70 14.07 8.18
C ASP A 33 -9.13 13.88 6.72
N VAL A 34 -10.40 13.51 6.52
CA VAL A 34 -10.97 13.23 5.20
C VAL A 34 -11.07 14.49 4.36
N SER A 35 -11.36 15.62 5.01
CA SER A 35 -11.58 16.90 4.34
C SER A 35 -10.26 17.44 3.77
N LYS A 36 -9.18 17.30 4.53
CA LYS A 36 -7.83 17.71 4.11
C LYS A 36 -7.06 16.62 3.37
N ARG A 37 -7.61 15.40 3.32
CA ARG A 37 -6.94 14.19 2.80
C ARG A 37 -5.58 13.98 3.43
N THR A 38 -5.48 14.16 4.75
CA THR A 38 -4.22 14.00 5.48
C THR A 38 -4.28 12.82 6.42
N LEU A 39 -3.16 12.09 6.50
CA LEU A 39 -2.92 11.07 7.50
C LEU A 39 -1.80 11.56 8.41
N LYS A 40 -2.06 11.52 9.72
CA LYS A 40 -1.13 11.89 10.77
C LYS A 40 -0.87 10.70 11.68
N VAL A 41 0.37 10.55 12.14
CA VAL A 41 0.76 9.50 13.08
C VAL A 41 1.28 10.15 14.34
N PHE A 42 0.79 9.69 15.49
CA PHE A 42 1.25 10.13 16.79
C PHE A 42 1.85 8.97 17.57
N CYS A 43 2.93 9.25 18.29
CA CYS A 43 3.52 8.37 19.30
C CYS A 43 3.32 9.05 20.66
N GLY A 44 2.38 8.56 21.47
CA GLY A 44 1.90 9.29 22.65
C GLY A 44 1.28 10.64 22.27
N VAL A 45 1.90 11.74 22.72
CA VAL A 45 1.45 13.12 22.45
C VAL A 45 2.19 13.78 21.27
N GLU A 46 3.26 13.17 20.76
CA GLU A 46 4.09 13.71 19.70
C GLU A 46 3.52 13.34 18.33
N GLU A 47 3.28 14.33 17.45
CA GLU A 47 3.05 14.08 16.02
C GLU A 47 4.39 13.73 15.37
N VAL A 48 4.53 12.49 14.89
CA VAL A 48 5.79 12.00 14.30
C VAL A 48 5.77 11.99 12.77
N GLU A 49 4.59 11.97 12.16
CA GLU A 49 4.41 12.00 10.70
C GLU A 49 3.15 12.76 10.32
N MET A 50 3.22 13.47 9.20
CA MET A 50 2.05 14.03 8.51
C MET A 50 2.25 13.89 7.00
N ILE A 51 1.29 13.24 6.33
CA ILE A 51 1.32 13.05 4.88
C ILE A 51 0.03 13.56 4.23
N TYR A 52 0.18 14.09 3.01
CA TYR A 52 -0.95 14.37 2.13
C TYR A 52 -1.22 13.14 1.26
N CYS A 53 -2.41 12.58 1.40
CA CYS A 53 -2.83 11.44 0.62
C CYS A 53 -3.29 11.89 -0.77
N ASN A 54 -2.85 11.15 -1.79
CA ASN A 54 -3.21 11.43 -3.18
C ASN A 54 -3.93 10.22 -3.80
N MET A 55 -4.68 10.46 -4.88
CA MET A 55 -5.46 9.44 -5.59
C MET A 55 -4.67 8.74 -6.71
N ALA A 56 -3.37 8.98 -6.83
CA ALA A 56 -2.56 8.50 -7.96
C ALA A 56 -1.52 7.46 -7.52
N VAL A 57 -1.61 6.26 -8.09
CA VAL A 57 -0.73 5.11 -7.77
C VAL A 57 0.76 5.42 -7.94
N SER A 58 1.10 6.25 -8.93
CA SER A 58 2.48 6.56 -9.32
C SER A 58 3.09 7.77 -8.60
N LYS A 59 2.31 8.48 -7.77
CA LYS A 59 2.76 9.66 -7.02
C LYS A 59 2.99 9.31 -5.56
N PHE A 60 4.03 9.92 -4.99
CA PHE A 60 4.31 9.79 -3.58
C PHE A 60 3.45 10.79 -2.77
N PRO A 61 3.04 10.43 -1.55
CA PRO A 61 3.24 9.13 -0.89
C PRO A 61 2.41 8.01 -1.53
N SER A 62 3.00 6.81 -1.64
CA SER A 62 2.34 5.59 -2.10
C SER A 62 1.98 4.72 -0.90
N LEU A 63 0.70 4.34 -0.79
CA LEU A 63 0.18 3.54 0.30
C LEU A 63 0.00 2.09 -0.17
N LYS A 64 0.55 1.15 0.58
CA LYS A 64 0.44 -0.28 0.29
C LYS A 64 0.01 -1.06 1.52
N ILE A 65 -1.01 -1.89 1.37
CA ILE A 65 -1.43 -2.81 2.45
C ILE A 65 -0.92 -4.23 2.16
N LYS A 66 -0.45 -4.87 3.22
CA LYS A 66 -0.12 -6.30 3.25
C LYS A 66 -0.36 -6.82 4.66
N ASP A 67 -1.22 -7.82 4.81
CA ASP A 67 -1.64 -8.34 6.12
C ASP A 67 -2.16 -7.17 7.00
N ASP A 68 -1.73 -7.11 8.26
CA ASP A 68 -2.02 -6.02 9.21
C ASP A 68 -1.06 -4.82 9.09
N PHE A 69 -0.31 -4.72 8.00
CA PHE A 69 0.66 -3.64 7.78
C PHE A 69 0.22 -2.68 6.67
N LEU A 70 0.25 -1.38 6.98
CA LEU A 70 0.28 -0.33 5.98
C LEU A 70 1.70 0.18 5.83
N PHE A 71 2.22 0.10 4.61
CA PHE A 71 3.45 0.75 4.20
C PHE A 71 3.11 2.09 3.56
N VAL A 72 3.66 3.17 4.10
CA VAL A 72 3.62 4.49 3.50
C VAL A 72 5.02 4.75 2.94
N LEU A 73 5.13 4.73 1.63
CA LEU A 73 6.38 5.04 0.93
C LEU A 73 6.33 6.50 0.50
N THR A 74 7.34 7.29 0.85
CA THR A 74 7.39 8.74 0.57
C THR A 74 8.29 9.08 -0.60
N ASN A 75 9.11 8.14 -1.09
CA ASN A 75 9.91 8.34 -2.30
C ASN A 75 10.32 7.01 -2.99
N ARG A 76 11.01 7.15 -4.12
CA ARG A 76 11.51 6.03 -4.95
C ARG A 76 12.59 5.19 -4.27
N GLN A 77 13.23 5.70 -3.23
CA GLN A 77 14.26 4.98 -2.47
C GLN A 77 13.66 4.05 -1.42
N SER A 78 12.33 3.86 -1.45
CA SER A 78 11.58 3.07 -0.46
C SER A 78 11.74 3.58 0.96
N GLN A 79 11.97 4.88 1.13
CA GLN A 79 11.87 5.52 2.44
C GLN A 79 10.41 5.74 2.81
N GLY A 80 10.15 5.82 4.11
CA GLY A 80 8.85 6.10 4.67
C GLY A 80 8.68 5.37 5.98
N PHE A 81 7.50 4.82 6.22
CA PHE A 81 7.20 4.15 7.48
C PHE A 81 6.16 3.04 7.31
N ARG A 82 6.07 2.19 8.34
CA ARG A 82 5.12 1.11 8.44
C ARG A 82 4.28 1.27 9.69
N LEU A 83 2.96 1.21 9.51
CA LEU A 83 1.97 1.13 10.58
C LEU A 83 1.52 -0.32 10.71
N THR A 84 1.39 -0.78 11.96
CA THR A 84 0.86 -2.11 12.29
C THR A 84 -0.49 -1.93 12.97
N PHE A 85 -1.55 -2.42 12.35
CA PHE A 85 -2.91 -2.30 12.86
C PHE A 85 -3.20 -3.39 13.88
N HIS A 86 -4.12 -3.09 14.78
CA HIS A 86 -4.94 -4.13 15.38
C HIS A 86 -5.87 -4.70 14.31
N SER A 87 -6.06 -6.02 14.27
CA SER A 87 -6.82 -6.69 13.21
C SER A 87 -8.26 -6.20 13.12
N GLU A 88 -8.86 -5.78 14.24
CA GLU A 88 -10.21 -5.19 14.30
C GLU A 88 -10.31 -3.79 13.67
N ASN A 89 -9.23 -3.00 13.71
CA ASN A 89 -9.23 -1.61 13.23
C ASN A 89 -8.90 -1.49 11.74
N ARG A 90 -8.14 -2.46 11.21
CA ARG A 90 -7.63 -2.45 9.82
C ARG A 90 -8.75 -2.20 8.80
N ASN A 91 -9.83 -2.97 8.88
CA ASN A 91 -10.89 -2.93 7.87
C ASN A 91 -11.67 -1.60 7.91
N GLN A 92 -11.90 -1.06 9.11
CA GLN A 92 -12.55 0.23 9.30
C GLN A 92 -11.68 1.37 8.74
N PHE A 93 -10.38 1.35 9.06
CA PHE A 93 -9.41 2.30 8.53
C PHE A 93 -9.37 2.28 6.99
N LEU A 94 -9.29 1.08 6.39
CA LEU A 94 -9.24 0.94 4.93
C LEU A 94 -10.53 1.44 4.26
N ALA A 95 -11.69 1.20 4.86
CA ALA A 95 -12.97 1.70 4.34
C ALA A 95 -13.02 3.24 4.27
N VAL A 96 -12.39 3.93 5.22
CA VAL A 96 -12.26 5.39 5.21
C VAL A 96 -11.21 5.85 4.21
N MET A 97 -10.00 5.29 4.26
CA MET A 97 -8.89 5.75 3.42
C MET A 97 -9.16 5.58 1.92
N ARG A 98 -9.83 4.49 1.51
CA ARG A 98 -10.19 4.26 0.09
C ARG A 98 -11.11 5.34 -0.49
N ARG A 99 -11.74 6.18 0.34
CA ARG A 99 -12.54 7.34 -0.11
C ARG A 99 -11.68 8.55 -0.49
N ILE A 100 -10.45 8.63 0.03
CA ILE A 100 -9.59 9.81 -0.08
C ILE A 100 -8.23 9.55 -0.73
N CYS A 101 -7.83 8.28 -0.86
CA CYS A 101 -6.58 7.91 -1.48
C CYS A 101 -6.64 6.55 -2.18
N PHE A 102 -5.66 6.32 -3.06
CA PHE A 102 -5.41 4.99 -3.58
C PHE A 102 -4.54 4.18 -2.61
N ILE A 103 -4.89 2.92 -2.38
CA ILE A 103 -4.09 1.95 -1.62
C ILE A 103 -3.88 0.73 -2.49
N SER A 104 -2.63 0.36 -2.75
CA SER A 104 -2.33 -0.89 -3.46
C SER A 104 -2.35 -2.07 -2.49
N GLU A 105 -3.01 -3.16 -2.86
CA GLU A 105 -3.00 -4.41 -2.10
C GLU A 105 -1.99 -5.36 -2.72
N THR A 106 -1.12 -5.95 -1.90
CA THR A 106 -0.27 -7.04 -2.37
C THR A 106 -1.13 -8.30 -2.40
N PRO A 107 -1.35 -8.95 -3.57
CA PRO A 107 -2.12 -10.17 -3.60
C PRO A 107 -1.47 -11.23 -2.71
N GLU A 108 -2.29 -11.99 -1.98
CA GLU A 108 -1.82 -13.15 -1.24
C GLU A 108 -1.10 -14.09 -2.21
N LYS A 109 0.08 -14.57 -1.80
CA LYS A 109 0.82 -15.56 -2.59
C LYS A 109 0.05 -16.88 -2.56
N ASN A 110 -0.93 -17.04 -3.44
CA ASN A 110 -1.52 -18.33 -3.73
C ASN A 110 -0.45 -19.20 -4.39
N HIS A 111 0.01 -20.23 -3.69
CA HIS A 111 1.02 -21.18 -4.16
C HIS A 111 0.61 -21.92 -5.46
N LEU A 112 -0.65 -21.78 -5.88
CA LEU A 112 -1.21 -22.32 -7.11
C LEU A 112 -1.06 -21.40 -8.35
N ASN A 113 -0.75 -20.11 -8.16
CA ASN A 113 -0.53 -19.17 -9.26
C ASN A 113 0.98 -18.89 -9.40
N ARG A 114 1.73 -19.92 -9.80
CA ARG A 114 3.15 -19.81 -10.14
C ARG A 114 3.37 -19.28 -11.57
N THR A 115 2.57 -18.29 -11.96
CA THR A 115 2.70 -17.59 -13.25
C THR A 115 2.89 -16.10 -12.97
N PHE A 116 4.16 -15.73 -12.81
CA PHE A 116 4.75 -14.41 -13.06
C PHE A 116 3.90 -13.17 -12.72
N THR A 117 3.99 -12.69 -11.49
CA THR A 117 4.12 -11.24 -11.23
C THR A 117 5.44 -11.00 -10.51
N ASN A 118 6.48 -10.86 -11.32
CA ASN A 118 7.82 -10.49 -10.89
C ASN A 118 7.82 -8.98 -10.54
N THR A 119 7.32 -8.62 -9.36
CA THR A 119 7.46 -7.25 -8.81
C THR A 119 8.87 -6.96 -8.27
N ASP A 120 9.82 -7.88 -8.41
CA ASP A 120 11.21 -7.72 -7.94
C ASP A 120 12.17 -7.18 -9.02
N LYS A 121 11.68 -6.78 -10.20
CA LYS A 121 12.53 -6.13 -11.22
C LYS A 121 12.27 -4.63 -11.30
N TRP A 122 12.77 -3.92 -10.28
CA TRP A 122 13.11 -2.51 -10.40
C TRP A 122 14.34 -2.36 -11.32
N ASN A 123 14.15 -2.51 -12.63
CA ASN A 123 15.07 -2.07 -13.69
C ASN A 123 14.44 -2.35 -15.06
N GLN A 124 13.79 -1.35 -15.66
CA GLN A 124 13.39 -1.40 -17.07
C GLN A 124 14.51 -0.84 -17.95
N ARG A 125 15.47 -1.72 -18.29
CA ARG A 125 16.06 -1.77 -19.64
C ARG A 125 15.63 -3.10 -20.25
N ALA A 126 14.53 -3.08 -21.01
CA ALA A 126 14.24 -4.03 -22.08
C ALA A 126 12.85 -3.71 -22.66
N ILE A 127 12.78 -2.64 -23.46
CA ILE A 127 11.79 -2.59 -24.54
C ILE A 127 12.38 -3.48 -25.63
N GLN A 128 11.87 -4.71 -25.76
CA GLN A 128 11.66 -5.42 -27.03
C GLN A 128 11.19 -6.84 -26.75
N LYS A 129 10.21 -7.27 -27.57
CA LYS A 129 9.55 -8.58 -27.63
C LYS A 129 8.28 -8.73 -26.78
N ILE A 130 7.24 -7.99 -27.19
CA ILE A 130 5.88 -8.55 -27.27
C ILE A 130 5.48 -8.47 -28.74
N ILE A 131 5.85 -9.48 -29.52
CA ILE A 131 5.09 -9.90 -30.71
C ILE A 131 5.17 -11.43 -30.72
N ILE A 132 4.05 -12.05 -31.08
CA ILE A 132 3.80 -13.48 -31.29
C ILE A 132 3.37 -14.23 -30.01
N LEU A 133 2.05 -14.28 -29.80
CA LEU A 133 1.33 -15.50 -29.39
C LEU A 133 -0.19 -15.26 -29.51
N LEU A 134 -0.63 -15.04 -30.76
CA LEU A 134 -2.00 -15.31 -31.20
C LEU A 134 -1.87 -15.98 -32.56
N HIS A 135 -1.55 -17.27 -32.57
CA HIS A 135 -1.92 -18.23 -33.61
C HIS A 135 -1.41 -19.60 -33.16
N HIS A 136 -2.21 -20.63 -33.45
CA HIS A 136 -2.02 -22.06 -33.18
C HIS A 136 -2.63 -22.59 -31.88
N ASN A 137 -3.93 -22.88 -31.99
CA ASN A 137 -4.63 -23.87 -31.19
C ASN A 137 -4.87 -25.10 -32.11
N PRO A 138 -4.14 -26.23 -31.98
CA PRO A 138 -4.36 -27.42 -32.80
C PRO A 138 -4.82 -28.61 -31.95
N PHE A 139 -6.12 -28.77 -31.78
CA PHE A 139 -6.83 -30.01 -31.36
C PHE A 139 -8.26 -29.82 -31.92
N LEU A 140 -8.89 -30.66 -32.74
CA LEU A 140 -8.77 -32.08 -33.05
C LEU A 140 -9.32 -32.32 -34.48
N ILE A 141 -8.69 -33.26 -35.19
CA ILE A 141 -9.18 -33.92 -36.40
C ILE A 141 -9.77 -35.27 -35.95
N HIS A 142 -11.06 -35.56 -36.24
CA HIS A 142 -11.53 -36.72 -37.03
C HIS A 142 -13.03 -37.12 -36.83
N MET A 143 -13.59 -37.62 -37.94
CA MET A 143 -14.85 -38.34 -38.18
C MET A 143 -16.10 -37.44 -38.23
N ASN A 144 -16.83 -37.29 -39.33
CA ASN A 144 -17.19 -38.22 -40.42
C ASN A 144 -17.24 -37.47 -41.76
#